data_AF-A0A924CZA9-F1
#
_entry.id   AF-A0A924CZA9-F1
#
_cell.length_a   1.000
_cell.length_b   1.000
_cell.length_c   1.000
_cell.angle_alpha   90.00
_cell.angle_beta   90.00
_cell.angle_gamma   90.00
#
_symmetry.space_group_name_H-M   'P 1'
#
loop_
_entity.id
_entity.type
_entity.pdbx_description
1 polymer ?
#
loop_
_entity_poly.entity_id
_entity_poly.type
_entity_poly.pdbx_seq_one_letter_code
_entity_poly.pdbx_strand_id
1 'polypeptide(L)'
;MPYYRPIAMGDGLPLAGGPLRFARVEILDRAAPARIVDAESLPDAALAAVTASREPVAGLPVGRTAVMGILNITPDSFSDGGRNAAPAIAVAAAQALARAGADIIDIGAESTRPGAAAVDLATETARLADV
;
A
#
# COMPACT_ATOMS: atom_id res chain seq x y z
N MET A 1 -16.53 -14.16 -7.16
CA MET A 1 -16.96 -13.11 -6.22
C MET A 1 -16.78 -11.78 -6.93
N PRO A 2 -17.85 -11.00 -7.11
CA PRO A 2 -17.78 -9.73 -7.82
C PRO A 2 -16.95 -8.71 -7.04
N TYR A 3 -16.22 -7.87 -7.76
CA TYR A 3 -15.55 -6.68 -7.23
C TYR A 3 -16.34 -5.44 -7.63
N TYR A 4 -16.58 -4.55 -6.67
CA TYR A 4 -17.35 -3.34 -6.86
C TYR A 4 -16.41 -2.15 -6.94
N ARG A 5 -16.34 -1.49 -8.10
CA ARG A 5 -15.51 -0.32 -8.36
C ARG A 5 -16.38 0.94 -8.47
N PRO A 6 -16.44 1.79 -7.43
CA PRO A 6 -17.17 3.05 -7.48
C PRO A 6 -16.59 3.98 -8.54
N ILE A 7 -17.46 4.64 -9.29
CA ILE A 7 -17.07 5.64 -10.29
C ILE A 7 -17.33 7.02 -9.67
N ALA A 8 -16.28 7.70 -9.24
CA ALA A 8 -16.39 9.01 -8.60
C ALA A 8 -16.91 10.06 -9.60
N MET A 9 -18.05 10.67 -9.30
CA MET A 9 -18.78 11.59 -10.19
C MET A 9 -19.22 12.91 -9.51
N GLY A 10 -18.90 13.11 -8.23
CA GLY A 10 -19.21 14.36 -7.51
C GLY A 10 -20.63 14.41 -6.89
N ASP A 11 -21.50 13.48 -7.26
CA ASP A 11 -22.85 13.27 -6.73
C ASP A 11 -23.04 11.83 -6.20
N GLY A 12 -24.22 11.54 -5.64
CA GLY A 12 -24.57 10.21 -5.13
C GLY A 12 -24.12 9.95 -3.68
N LEU A 13 -23.61 8.75 -3.42
CA LEU A 13 -23.24 8.28 -2.08
C LEU A 13 -21.78 8.60 -1.75
N PRO A 14 -21.44 8.80 -0.46
CA PRO A 14 -20.06 9.06 -0.06
C PRO A 14 -19.20 7.81 -0.27
N LEU A 15 -18.01 7.97 -0.84
CA LEU A 15 -17.02 6.90 -0.95
C LEU A 15 -16.21 6.82 0.35
N ALA A 16 -16.24 5.67 1.01
CA ALA A 16 -15.46 5.38 2.22
C ALA A 16 -15.64 6.43 3.34
N GLY A 17 -16.85 6.98 3.50
CA GLY A 17 -17.14 8.08 4.43
C GLY A 17 -16.49 9.43 4.11
N GLY A 18 -15.79 9.53 2.99
CA GLY A 18 -15.01 10.70 2.59
C GLY A 18 -15.76 11.69 1.69
N PRO A 19 -15.06 12.73 1.20
CA PRO A 19 -15.66 13.80 0.39
C PRO A 19 -15.93 13.40 -1.07
N LEU A 20 -15.31 12.32 -1.56
CA LEU A 20 -15.59 11.80 -2.90
C LEU A 20 -16.97 11.15 -2.92
N ARG A 21 -17.72 11.37 -4.02
CA ARG A 21 -19.07 10.84 -4.17
C ARG A 21 -19.22 10.07 -5.48
N PHE A 22 -20.05 9.03 -5.45
CA PHE A 22 -20.35 8.19 -6.61
C PHE A 22 -21.85 7.85 -6.69
N ALA A 23 -22.41 7.92 -7.90
CA ALA A 23 -23.75 7.43 -8.19
C ALA A 23 -23.75 6.09 -8.94
N ARG A 24 -22.62 5.72 -9.58
CA ARG A 24 -22.48 4.50 -10.36
C ARG A 24 -21.35 3.62 -9.89
N VAL A 25 -21.50 2.32 -10.07
CA VAL A 25 -20.51 1.31 -9.72
C VAL A 25 -20.30 0.38 -10.90
N GLU A 26 -19.05 0.15 -11.25
CA GLU A 26 -18.69 -0.91 -12.16
C GLU A 26 -18.50 -2.21 -11.39
N ILE A 27 -19.21 -3.25 -11.81
CA ILE A 27 -19.09 -4.60 -11.28
C ILE A 27 -18.16 -5.38 -12.18
N LEU A 28 -17.05 -5.84 -11.60
CA LEU A 28 -16.06 -6.70 -12.23
C LEU A 28 -16.25 -8.13 -11.73
N ASP A 29 -16.30 -9.08 -12.66
CA ASP A 29 -16.29 -10.51 -12.36
C ASP A 29 -15.27 -11.20 -13.29
N ARG A 30 -14.62 -12.27 -12.82
CA ARG A 30 -13.68 -13.03 -13.65
C ARG A 30 -14.39 -13.85 -14.74
N ALA A 31 -15.67 -14.18 -14.55
CA ALA A 31 -16.45 -15.03 -15.44
C ALA A 31 -17.42 -14.27 -16.35
N ALA A 32 -17.55 -12.94 -16.19
CA ALA A 32 -18.48 -12.13 -16.95
C ALA A 32 -17.87 -10.79 -17.35
N PRO A 33 -18.31 -10.18 -18.46
CA PRO A 33 -17.91 -8.82 -18.82
C PRO A 33 -18.23 -7.81 -17.72
N ALA A 34 -17.40 -6.77 -17.62
CA ALA A 34 -17.66 -5.64 -16.75
C ALA A 34 -19.00 -4.98 -17.11
N ARG A 35 -19.76 -4.58 -16.08
CA ARG A 35 -21.02 -3.85 -16.25
C ARG A 35 -21.07 -2.68 -15.31
N ILE A 36 -21.68 -1.58 -15.74
CA ILE A 36 -21.90 -0.42 -14.87
C ILE A 36 -23.36 -0.37 -14.48
N VAL A 37 -23.62 -0.21 -13.19
CA VAL A 37 -24.95 -0.13 -12.61
C VAL A 37 -25.03 1.08 -11.68
N ASP A 38 -26.26 1.46 -11.30
CA ASP A 38 -26.49 2.47 -10.28
C ASP A 38 -26.12 1.92 -8.89
N ALA A 39 -25.56 2.77 -8.03
CA ALA A 39 -25.10 2.37 -6.71
C ALA A 39 -26.23 1.77 -5.84
N GLU A 40 -27.45 2.26 -6.03
CA GLU A 40 -28.66 1.78 -5.34
C GLU A 40 -29.05 0.34 -5.71
N SER A 41 -28.55 -0.18 -6.84
CA SER A 41 -28.82 -1.56 -7.25
C SER A 41 -27.85 -2.56 -6.62
N LEU A 42 -26.89 -2.10 -5.81
CA LEU A 42 -25.95 -2.98 -5.13
C LEU A 42 -26.64 -3.71 -3.96
N PRO A 43 -26.18 -4.92 -3.61
CA PRO A 43 -26.57 -5.53 -2.34
C PRO A 43 -26.19 -4.62 -1.16
N ASP A 44 -27.05 -4.53 -0.14
CA ASP A 44 -26.84 -3.66 1.05
C ASP A 44 -25.45 -3.83 1.68
N ALA A 45 -24.97 -5.08 1.79
CA ALA A 45 -23.65 -5.37 2.34
C ALA A 45 -22.51 -4.79 1.49
N ALA A 46 -22.64 -4.80 0.16
CA ALA A 46 -21.66 -4.20 -0.74
C ALA A 46 -21.71 -2.68 -0.67
N LEU A 47 -22.91 -2.11 -0.63
CA LEU A 47 -23.11 -0.66 -0.48
C LEU A 47 -22.52 -0.16 0.84
N ALA A 48 -22.78 -0.85 1.94
CA ALA A 48 -22.22 -0.56 3.26
C ALA A 48 -20.68 -0.64 3.23
N ALA A 49 -20.10 -1.70 2.65
CA ALA A 49 -18.65 -1.85 2.59
C ALA A 49 -17.95 -0.74 1.78
N VAL A 50 -18.60 -0.23 0.74
CA VAL A 50 -18.07 0.84 -0.11
C VAL A 50 -18.23 2.23 0.53
N THR A 51 -19.33 2.46 1.25
CA THR A 51 -19.69 3.78 1.80
C THR A 51 -19.22 4.01 3.22
N ALA A 52 -18.98 2.95 4.01
CA ALA A 52 -18.56 3.05 5.40
C ALA A 52 -17.23 3.81 5.55
N SER A 53 -17.15 4.61 6.62
CA SER A 53 -15.90 5.26 7.00
C SER A 53 -14.82 4.21 7.23
N ARG A 54 -13.60 4.47 6.75
CA ARG A 54 -12.47 3.57 6.98
C ARG A 54 -11.78 3.92 8.30
N GLU A 55 -11.68 2.93 9.17
CA GLU A 55 -10.82 3.02 10.34
C GLU A 55 -9.34 3.19 9.92
N PRO A 56 -8.54 3.94 10.68
CA PRO A 56 -7.10 4.00 10.49
C PRO A 56 -6.49 2.59 10.51
N VAL A 57 -5.68 2.27 9.50
CA VAL A 57 -4.94 1.00 9.44
C VAL A 57 -3.60 1.23 10.11
N ALA A 58 -3.29 0.47 11.17
CA ALA A 58 -1.99 0.53 11.85
C ALA A 58 -1.54 1.95 12.25
N GLY A 59 -2.49 2.84 12.59
CA GLY A 59 -2.20 4.23 12.96
C GLY A 59 -1.86 5.17 11.79
N LEU A 60 -2.00 4.70 10.54
CA LEU A 60 -1.75 5.50 9.34
C LEU A 60 -2.75 6.66 9.20
N PRO A 61 -2.31 7.80 8.64
CA PRO A 61 -3.16 8.96 8.47
C PRO A 61 -4.34 8.66 7.56
N VAL A 62 -5.54 9.06 7.98
CA VAL A 62 -6.75 9.06 7.15
C VAL A 62 -6.96 10.47 6.60
N GLY A 63 -7.28 10.58 5.31
CA GLY A 63 -7.60 11.86 4.67
C GLY A 63 -6.41 12.63 4.08
N ARG A 64 -5.19 12.09 4.16
CA ARG A 64 -4.05 12.52 3.33
C ARG A 64 -3.29 11.31 2.80
N THR A 65 -2.47 11.52 1.77
CA THR A 65 -1.52 10.50 1.30
C THR A 65 -0.51 10.20 2.39
N ALA A 66 -0.32 8.91 2.70
CA ALA A 66 0.77 8.44 3.54
C ALA A 66 2.05 8.30 2.70
N VAL A 67 3.20 8.68 3.27
CA VAL A 67 4.50 8.56 2.61
C VAL A 67 5.21 7.31 3.11
N MET A 68 5.66 6.47 2.18
CA MET A 68 6.44 5.28 2.47
C MET A 68 7.91 5.50 2.08
N GLY A 69 8.79 5.49 3.08
CA GLY A 69 10.24 5.53 2.86
C GLY A 69 10.77 4.15 2.56
N ILE A 70 11.48 3.99 1.45
CA ILE A 70 12.09 2.71 1.05
C ILE A 70 13.49 2.61 1.67
N LEU A 71 13.73 1.56 2.45
CA LEU A 71 15.02 1.23 3.05
C LEU A 71 15.50 -0.14 2.55
N ASN A 72 16.38 -0.12 1.56
CA ASN A 72 17.00 -1.34 1.06
C ASN A 72 18.26 -1.67 1.87
N ILE A 73 18.30 -2.86 2.46
CA ILE A 73 19.42 -3.38 3.25
C ILE A 73 20.20 -4.44 2.47
N THR A 74 20.52 -4.14 1.21
CA THR A 74 21.30 -5.05 0.36
C THR A 74 22.77 -4.62 0.27
N PRO A 75 23.74 -5.56 0.31
CA PRO A 75 25.17 -5.24 0.15
C PRO A 75 25.51 -4.60 -1.19
N ASP A 76 24.69 -4.82 -2.20
CA ASP A 76 24.84 -4.41 -3.59
C ASP A 76 23.92 -3.24 -3.99
N SER A 77 23.38 -2.50 -3.01
CA SER A 77 22.46 -1.39 -3.29
C SER A 77 23.18 -0.26 -4.07
N PHE A 78 22.59 0.10 -5.21
CA PHE A 78 23.17 1.03 -6.19
C PHE A 78 23.20 2.49 -5.71
N SER A 79 22.40 2.85 -4.71
CA SER A 79 22.31 4.22 -4.20
C SER A 79 23.37 4.59 -3.16
N ASP A 80 23.75 3.64 -2.28
CA ASP A 80 24.63 3.91 -1.14
C ASP A 80 25.92 3.06 -1.13
N GLY A 81 26.10 2.15 -2.09
CA GLY A 81 27.32 1.31 -2.20
C GLY A 81 27.48 0.30 -1.06
N GLY A 82 26.38 -0.27 -0.56
CA GLY A 82 26.39 -1.24 0.54
C GLY A 82 26.58 -0.63 1.94
N ARG A 83 26.55 0.70 2.08
CA ARG A 83 26.73 1.39 3.39
C ARG A 83 25.67 1.00 4.43
N ASN A 84 24.47 0.60 4.03
CA ASN A 84 23.40 0.21 4.97
C ASN A 84 23.39 -1.29 5.30
N ALA A 85 24.40 -2.06 4.89
CA ALA A 85 24.47 -3.50 5.17
C ALA A 85 24.70 -3.81 6.66
N ALA A 86 25.21 -2.85 7.44
CA ALA A 86 25.30 -2.96 8.89
C ALA A 86 23.97 -2.54 9.53
N PRO A 87 23.38 -3.35 10.44
CA PRO A 87 22.06 -3.07 11.02
C PRO A 87 21.94 -1.68 11.66
N ALA A 88 23.00 -1.23 12.35
CA ALA A 88 23.03 0.10 12.95
C ALA A 88 22.86 1.25 11.94
N ILE A 89 23.37 1.07 10.71
CA ILE A 89 23.24 2.08 9.65
C ILE A 89 21.83 2.05 9.07
N ALA A 90 21.25 0.86 8.87
CA ALA A 90 19.85 0.71 8.46
C ALA A 90 18.88 1.37 9.45
N VAL A 91 19.07 1.14 10.76
CA VAL A 91 18.26 1.77 11.81
C VAL A 91 18.42 3.30 11.79
N ALA A 92 19.65 3.82 11.64
CA ALA A 92 19.88 5.26 11.56
C ALA A 92 19.20 5.88 10.32
N ALA A 93 19.21 5.18 9.18
CA ALA A 93 18.52 5.59 7.96
C ALA A 93 16.99 5.55 8.13
N ALA A 94 16.43 4.51 8.74
CA ALA A 94 15.00 4.42 9.06
C ALA A 94 14.56 5.61 9.93
N GLN A 95 15.35 5.93 10.97
CA GLN A 95 15.08 7.09 11.82
C GLN A 95 15.17 8.42 11.06
N ALA A 96 16.09 8.53 10.09
CA ALA A 96 16.19 9.72 9.25
C ALA A 96 14.96 9.87 8.35
N LEU A 97 14.49 8.78 7.73
CA LEU A 97 13.25 8.76 6.95
C LEU A 97 12.04 9.15 7.79
N ALA A 98 11.94 8.60 9.01
CA ALA A 98 10.87 8.96 9.95
C ALA A 98 10.92 10.46 10.32
N ARG A 99 12.11 11.01 10.62
CA ARG A 99 12.29 12.45 10.88
C ARG A 99 11.97 13.33 9.67
N ALA A 100 12.15 12.81 8.46
CA ALA A 100 11.79 13.48 7.22
C ALA A 100 10.28 13.41 6.91
N GLY A 101 9.49 12.70 7.71
CA GLY A 101 8.03 12.61 7.59
C GLY A 101 7.51 11.37 6.88
N ALA A 102 8.31 10.30 6.78
CA ALA A 102 7.78 9.00 6.34
C ALA A 102 6.79 8.45 7.39
N ASP A 103 5.61 8.05 6.93
CA ASP A 103 4.56 7.40 7.72
C ASP A 103 4.77 5.88 7.80
N ILE A 104 5.43 5.31 6.79
CA ILE A 104 5.76 3.88 6.66
C ILE A 104 7.25 3.77 6.30
N ILE A 105 7.93 2.75 6.84
CA ILE A 105 9.25 2.33 6.37
C ILE A 105 9.11 0.95 5.73
N ASP A 106 9.47 0.84 4.47
CA ASP A 106 9.48 -0.41 3.71
C ASP A 106 10.90 -0.97 3.66
N ILE A 107 11.16 -2.02 4.43
CA ILE A 107 12.50 -2.59 4.60
C ILE A 107 12.65 -3.80 3.68
N GLY A 108 13.52 -3.69 2.68
CA GLY A 108 13.78 -4.75 1.71
C GLY A 108 15.21 -5.30 1.82
N ALA A 109 15.36 -6.61 2.03
CA ALA A 109 16.66 -7.29 2.11
C ALA A 109 17.03 -8.08 0.85
N GLU A 110 16.10 -8.20 -0.09
CA GLU A 110 16.31 -8.77 -1.43
C GLU A 110 16.18 -7.68 -2.49
N SER A 111 17.10 -7.65 -3.45
CA SER A 111 17.03 -6.73 -4.57
C SER A 111 16.16 -7.32 -5.69
N THR A 112 15.11 -6.61 -6.08
CA THR A 112 14.23 -6.99 -7.21
C THR A 112 14.60 -6.28 -8.51
N ARG A 113 15.77 -5.62 -8.57
CA ARG A 113 16.26 -4.97 -9.79
C ARG A 113 16.55 -6.02 -10.88
N PRO A 114 16.39 -5.68 -12.17
CA PRO A 114 16.74 -6.60 -13.25
C PRO A 114 18.17 -7.12 -13.13
N GLY A 115 18.33 -8.45 -13.17
CA GLY A 115 19.63 -9.12 -13.09
C GLY A 115 20.21 -9.28 -11.67
N ALA A 116 19.48 -8.92 -10.60
CA ALA A 116 19.87 -9.27 -9.25
C ALA A 116 19.83 -10.78 -9.03
N ALA A 117 20.79 -11.28 -8.25
CA ALA A 117 20.75 -12.66 -7.77
C ALA A 117 19.68 -12.76 -6.68
N ALA A 118 18.81 -13.76 -6.81
CA ALA A 118 17.89 -14.12 -5.73
C ALA A 118 18.69 -14.52 -4.49
N VAL A 119 18.16 -14.19 -3.31
CA VAL A 119 18.72 -14.64 -2.04
C VAL A 119 17.85 -15.75 -1.45
N ASP A 120 18.47 -16.68 -0.71
CA ASP A 120 17.69 -17.66 0.03
C ASP A 120 17.05 -17.03 1.29
N LEU A 121 16.02 -17.69 1.80
CA LEU A 121 15.25 -17.24 2.95
C LEU A 121 16.12 -17.02 4.20
N ALA A 122 17.13 -17.88 4.42
CA ALA A 122 18.01 -17.78 5.57
C ALA A 122 18.86 -16.51 5.51
N THR A 123 19.39 -16.19 4.33
CA THR A 123 20.17 -14.98 4.08
C THR A 123 19.32 -13.73 4.23
N GLU A 124 18.12 -13.71 3.66
CA GLU A 124 17.19 -12.57 3.78
C GLU A 124 16.79 -12.34 5.25
N THR A 125 16.44 -13.41 5.96
CA THR A 125 16.09 -13.35 7.39
C THR A 125 17.26 -12.83 8.22
N ALA A 126 18.48 -13.30 7.97
CA ALA A 126 19.67 -12.86 8.71
C ALA A 126 19.98 -11.37 8.49
N ARG A 127 19.67 -10.81 7.31
CA ARG A 127 19.81 -9.37 7.06
C ARG A 127 18.79 -8.55 7.85
N LEU A 128 17.56 -9.05 7.97
CA LEU A 128 16.45 -8.35 8.63
C LEU A 128 16.47 -8.47 10.15
N ALA A 129 17.01 -9.56 10.71
CA ALA A 129 16.86 -9.92 12.12
C ALA A 129 17.35 -8.86 13.12
N ASP A 130 18.37 -8.08 12.74
CA ASP A 130 19.03 -7.10 13.60
C ASP A 130 18.64 -5.64 13.30
N VAL A 131 17.73 -5.42 12.34
CA VAL A 131 17.23 -4.10 11.91
C VAL A 131 15.88 -3.79 12.57
#